data_AF-A0AA90K9Q2-F1
#
_entry.id   AF-A0AA90K9Q2-F1
#
_cell.length_a   1.000
_cell.length_b   1.000
_cell.length_c   1.000
_cell.angle_alpha   90.00
_cell.angle_beta   90.00
_cell.angle_gamma   90.00
#
_symmetry.space_group_name_H-M   'P 1'
#
loop_
_entity.id
_entity.type
_entity.pdbx_description
1 polymer ?
#
loop_
_entity_poly.entity_id
_entity_poly.type
_entity_poly.pdbx_seq_one_letter_code
_entity_poly.pdbx_strand_id
1 'polypeptide(L)' 'MPQSPTPRRCNDCDGFPVVAITTGTRTPDGQRTTLPVTCRTCHGTGTHTPTTAGRLARVAR' A
#
# COMPACT_ATOMS: atom_id res chain seq x y z
N MET A 1 12.09 0.21 -28.59
CA MET A 1 11.00 0.66 -27.71
C MET A 1 11.54 0.68 -26.29
N PRO A 2 11.60 1.82 -25.58
CA PRO A 2 11.97 1.82 -24.17
C PRO A 2 10.90 1.08 -23.35
N GLN A 3 11.32 0.19 -22.45
CA GLN A 3 10.42 -0.49 -21.52
C GLN A 3 10.46 0.24 -20.17
N SER A 4 9.30 0.70 -19.71
CA SER A 4 9.17 1.23 -18.36
C SER A 4 9.20 0.07 -17.35
N PRO A 5 9.96 0.19 -16.24
CA PRO A 5 9.99 -0.85 -15.22
C PRO A 5 8.60 -1.03 -14.60
N THR A 6 8.20 -2.28 -14.40
CA THR A 6 6.95 -2.58 -13.69
C THR A 6 7.12 -2.28 -12.20
N PRO A 7 6.19 -1.52 -11.59
CA PRO A 7 6.25 -1.23 -10.17
C PRO A 7 6.07 -2.53 -9.37
N ARG A 8 6.86 -2.68 -8.30
CA ARG A 8 6.82 -3.87 -7.45
C ARG A 8 5.68 -3.77 -6.45
N ARG A 9 5.00 -4.87 -6.16
CA ARG A 9 3.97 -4.93 -5.10
C ARG A 9 4.58 -4.55 -3.75
N CYS A 10 3.78 -3.89 -2.92
CA CYS A 10 4.17 -3.61 -1.55
C CYS A 10 4.15 -4.90 -0.73
N ASN A 11 5.23 -5.21 -0.03
CA ASN A 11 5.33 -6.45 0.75
C ASN A 11 4.40 -6.44 1.97
N ASP A 12 4.17 -5.28 2.58
CA ASP A 12 3.40 -5.18 3.83
C ASP A 12 1.90 -5.41 3.62
N CYS A 13 1.37 -5.00 2.47
CA CYS A 13 -0.05 -5.20 2.15
C CYS A 13 -0.30 -6.21 1.03
N ASP A 14 0.74 -6.80 0.46
CA ASP A 14 0.68 -7.76 -0.66
C ASP A 14 -0.17 -7.29 -1.85
N GLY A 15 -0.25 -5.98 -2.05
CA GLY A 15 -1.09 -5.37 -3.09
C GLY A 15 -2.57 -5.22 -2.74
N PHE A 16 -2.96 -5.30 -1.46
CA PHE A 16 -4.27 -4.91 -0.93
C PHE A 16 -4.16 -3.63 -0.09
N PRO A 17 -3.99 -2.46 -0.73
CA PRO A 17 -3.57 -1.26 -0.02
C PRO A 17 -4.69 -0.51 0.71
N VAL A 18 -5.95 -0.83 0.43
CA VAL A 18 -7.13 -0.27 1.10
C VAL A 18 -8.11 -1.40 1.38
N VAL A 19 -8.49 -1.58 2.64
CA VAL A 19 -9.47 -2.59 3.06
C VAL A 19 -10.60 -1.94 3.86
N ALA A 20 -11.78 -2.53 3.78
CA ALA A 20 -12.94 -2.11 4.54
C ALA A 20 -13.07 -2.96 5.82
N ILE A 21 -13.10 -2.33 6.99
CA ILE A 21 -13.33 -2.98 8.27
C ILE A 21 -14.71 -2.61 8.77
N THR A 22 -15.58 -3.59 8.92
CA THR A 22 -16.90 -3.41 9.53
C THR A 22 -16.78 -3.29 11.06
N THR A 23 -17.37 -2.26 11.65
CA THR A 23 -17.43 -2.12 13.11
C THR A 23 -18.54 -2.97 13.72
N GLY A 24 -18.40 -3.25 15.02
CA GLY A 24 -19.39 -4.02 15.77
C GLY A 24 -20.75 -3.31 15.90
N THR A 25 -20.75 -1.98 15.96
CA THR A 25 -21.95 -1.16 16.16
C THR A 25 -22.76 -0.98 14.88
N ARG A 26 -24.08 -1.00 15.05
CA ARG A 26 -25.03 -0.64 13.99
C ARG A 26 -25.42 0.84 14.13
N THR A 27 -25.65 1.50 13.00
CA THR A 27 -26.29 2.80 12.95
C THR A 27 -27.75 2.67 13.39
N PRO A 28 -28.43 3.79 13.74
CA PRO A 28 -29.86 3.76 14.06
C PRO A 28 -30.72 3.15 12.95
N ASP A 29 -30.31 3.30 11.68
CA ASP A 29 -30.97 2.74 10.50
C ASP A 29 -30.63 1.25 10.25
N GLY A 30 -29.91 0.61 11.18
CA GLY A 30 -29.59 -0.81 11.15
C GLY A 30 -28.37 -1.19 10.29
N GLN A 31 -27.71 -0.23 9.63
CA GLN A 31 -26.50 -0.47 8.84
C GLN A 31 -25.29 -0.68 9.75
N ARG A 32 -24.26 -1.38 9.27
CA ARG A 32 -22.98 -1.46 10.00
C ARG A 32 -22.03 -0.40 9.46
N THR A 33 -21.39 0.34 10.36
CA THR A 33 -20.35 1.29 9.94
C THR A 33 -19.15 0.52 9.41
N THR A 34 -18.57 0.99 8.31
CA THR A 34 -17.36 0.43 7.72
C THR A 34 -16.30 1.52 7.66
N LEU A 35 -15.10 1.23 8.16
CA LEU A 35 -13.96 2.15 8.06
C LEU A 35 -12.99 1.67 6.98
N PRO A 36 -12.58 2.55 6.07
CA PRO A 36 -11.44 2.26 5.19
C PRO A 36 -10.15 2.35 6.00
N VAL A 37 -9.31 1.33 5.88
CA VAL A 37 -7.95 1.32 6.43
C VAL A 37 -6.97 1.24 5.26
N THR A 38 -6.04 2.19 5.23
CA THR A 38 -5.01 2.30 4.20
C THR A 38 -3.68 1.78 4.73
N CYS A 39 -2.97 1.02 3.90
CA CYS A 39 -1.59 0.59 4.21
C CYS A 39 -0.70 1.82 4.42
N ARG A 40 -0.07 1.92 5.59
CA ARG A 40 0.79 3.06 5.96
C ARG A 40 2.10 3.09 5.16
N THR A 41 2.56 1.95 4.67
CA THR A 41 3.85 1.84 3.96
C THR A 41 3.75 2.31 2.51
N CYS A 42 2.68 1.92 1.80
CA CYS A 42 2.47 2.33 0.41
C CYS A 42 1.43 3.45 0.25
N HIS A 43 0.81 3.91 1.35
CA HIS A 43 -0.18 4.99 1.35
C HIS A 43 -1.34 4.81 0.34
N GLY A 44 -1.76 3.56 0.09
CA GLY A 44 -2.87 3.28 -0.82
C GLY A 44 -2.47 2.87 -2.24
N THR A 45 -1.19 2.96 -2.62
CA THR A 45 -0.76 2.68 -4.00
C THR A 45 -0.65 1.18 -4.33
N GLY A 46 -0.54 0.32 -3.31
CA GLY A 46 -0.34 -1.13 -3.48
C GLY A 46 1.02 -1.52 -4.07
N THR A 47 1.88 -0.54 -4.32
CA THR A 47 3.19 -0.73 -4.94
C THR A 47 4.23 0.11 -4.23
N HIS A 48 5.48 -0.35 -4.26
CA HIS A 48 6.58 0.53 -3.91
C HIS A 48 6.87 1.39 -5.13
N THR A 49 6.82 2.71 -4.95
CA THR A 49 7.43 3.61 -5.92
C THR A 49 8.90 3.21 -5.98
N PRO A 50 9.45 2.81 -7.14
CA PRO A 50 10.88 2.58 -7.23
C PRO A 50 11.54 3.89 -6.84
N THR A 51 12.14 3.94 -5.64
CA THR A 51 13.07 5.01 -5.32
C THR A 51 14.10 4.95 -6.43
N THR A 52 14.23 6.03 -7.21
CA THR A 52 15.36 6.20 -8.11
C THR A 52 16.59 6.31 -7.23
N ALA A 53 17.05 5.18 -6.70
CA ALA A 53 18.22 5.09 -5.87
C ALA A 53 19.38 5.41 -6.81
N GLY A 54 19.83 6.66 -6.78
CA GLY A 54 21.17 6.99 -7.23
C GLY A 54 22.08 5.95 -6.58
N ARG A 55 22.73 5.14 -7.41
CA ARG A 55 23.53 3.97 -7.01
C ARG A 55 24.56 4.39 -5.97
N LEU A 56 24.22 4.28 -4.68
CA LEU A 56 25.19 4.43 -3.60
C LEU A 56 26.01 3.14 -3.62
N ALA A 57 27.22 3.22 -4.18
CA ALA A 57 28.17 2.13 -4.15
C ALA A 57 28.47 1.79 -2.69
N ARG A 58 28.19 0.54 -2.28
CA ARG A 58 28.71 0.03 -1.01
C ARG A 58 30.22 -0.05 -1.14
N VAL A 59 30.94 0.81 -0.43
CA VAL A 59 32.38 0.62 -0.18
C VAL A 59 32.48 -0.49 0.86
N ALA A 60 32.88 -1.68 0.41
CA ALA A 60 33.33 -2.73 1.31
C ALA A 60 34.68 -2.31 1.91
N ARG A 61 34.85 -2.51 3.22
CA ARG A 61 36.12 -2.38 3.93
C ARG A 61 36.90 -3.68 3.83
#